data_AF-A0A1Q5URJ3-F1
#
_entry.id   AF-A0A1Q5URJ3-F1
#
_cell.length_a   1.000
_cell.length_b   1.000
_cell.length_c   1.000
_cell.angle_alpha   90.00
_cell.angle_beta   90.00
_cell.angle_gamma   90.00
#
_symmetry.space_group_name_H-M   'P 1'
#
loop_
_entity.id
_entity.type
_entity.pdbx_description
1 polymer ?
#
loop_
_entity_poly.entity_id
_entity_poly.type
_entity_poly.pdbx_seq_one_letter_code
_entity_poly.pdbx_strand_id
1 'polypeptide(L)'
;MLLPSRLALTLVVILLAGTTSAAKVDLSQYVNPLIGSEGPVSGSGFGGGDIFVGGARPFGVAKVGIDSTAANWSTAVLNGGWTPDGNVTGISMMHESGTGGSPKYGLISQMPLTSVDGPVNILDNTTYSQKRVS
;
A
#
# COMPACT_ATOMS: atom_id res chain seq x y z
N MET A 1 34.11 -52.71 -1.89
CA MET A 1 33.61 -52.91 -3.26
C MET A 1 33.30 -51.54 -3.83
N LEU A 2 34.13 -51.02 -4.75
CA LEU A 2 33.99 -49.67 -5.30
C LEU A 2 32.88 -49.67 -6.37
N LEU A 3 31.94 -48.72 -6.30
CA LEU A 3 30.87 -48.59 -7.28
C LEU A 3 31.48 -48.22 -8.65
N PRO A 4 31.08 -48.86 -9.76
CA PRO A 4 31.65 -48.57 -11.08
C PRO A 4 31.41 -47.11 -11.48
N SER A 5 32.46 -46.44 -12.00
CA SER A 5 32.50 -45.00 -12.30
C SER A 5 31.38 -44.50 -13.23
N ARG A 6 30.92 -45.34 -14.14
CA ARG A 6 29.78 -45.04 -15.03
C ARG A 6 28.46 -44.98 -14.25
N LEU A 7 28.28 -45.85 -13.26
CA LEU A 7 27.08 -45.89 -12.43
C LEU A 7 27.03 -44.67 -11.50
N ALA A 8 28.19 -44.25 -10.97
CA ALA A 8 28.31 -43.02 -10.19
C ALA A 8 27.96 -41.77 -11.03
N LEU A 9 28.42 -41.70 -12.27
CA LEU A 9 28.13 -40.57 -13.17
C LEU A 9 26.64 -40.49 -13.53
N THR A 10 26.00 -41.62 -13.84
CA THR A 10 24.56 -41.66 -14.13
C THR A 10 23.73 -41.25 -12.92
N LEU A 11 24.13 -41.66 -11.71
CA LEU A 11 23.44 -41.28 -10.47
C LEU A 11 23.52 -39.76 -10.22
N VAL A 12 24.67 -39.14 -10.47
CA VAL A 12 24.87 -37.69 -10.34
C VAL A 12 23.99 -36.93 -11.33
N VAL A 13 23.89 -37.37 -12.58
CA VAL A 13 23.04 -36.74 -13.60
C VAL A 13 21.55 -36.83 -13.22
N ILE A 14 21.11 -37.97 -12.66
CA ILE A 14 19.73 -38.14 -12.18
C ILE A 14 19.44 -37.23 -10.97
N LEU A 15 20.39 -37.10 -10.03
CA LEU A 15 20.23 -36.19 -8.89
C LEU A 15 20.17 -34.71 -9.32
N LEU A 16 20.94 -34.30 -10.32
CA LEU A 16 20.89 -32.92 -10.85
C LEU A 16 19.59 -32.64 -11.63
N ALA A 17 19.08 -33.63 -12.37
CA ALA A 17 17.81 -33.52 -13.11
C ALA A 17 16.56 -33.55 -12.20
N GLY A 18 16.69 -34.02 -10.95
CA GLY A 18 15.61 -34.12 -9.97
C GLY A 18 15.27 -32.84 -9.21
N THR A 19 15.82 -31.68 -9.58
CA THR A 19 15.48 -30.41 -8.94
C THR A 19 14.10 -29.93 -9.40
N THR A 20 13.05 -30.41 -8.73
CA THR A 20 11.69 -29.92 -8.93
C THR A 20 11.60 -28.47 -8.45
N SER A 21 11.23 -27.55 -9.35
CA SER A 21 10.88 -26.19 -8.96
C SER A 21 9.64 -26.24 -8.05
N ALA A 22 9.81 -25.98 -6.75
CA ALA A 22 8.67 -25.82 -5.85
C ALA A 22 7.81 -24.65 -6.36
N ALA A 23 6.55 -24.92 -6.70
CA ALA A 23 5.62 -23.86 -7.05
C ALA A 23 5.48 -22.92 -5.84
N LYS A 24 5.83 -21.65 -6.02
CA LYS A 24 5.59 -20.64 -4.99
C LYS A 24 4.08 -20.48 -4.86
N VAL A 25 3.53 -20.81 -3.68
CA VAL A 25 2.15 -20.48 -3.36
C VAL A 25 2.09 -18.98 -3.11
N ASP A 26 1.34 -18.25 -3.94
CA ASP A 26 1.09 -16.84 -3.72
C ASP A 26 -0.07 -16.66 -2.73
N LEU A 27 0.27 -16.34 -1.48
CA LEU A 27 -0.73 -16.06 -0.44
C LEU A 27 -1.17 -14.58 -0.44
N SER A 28 -0.49 -13.71 -1.17
CA SER A 28 -0.78 -12.27 -1.15
C SER A 28 -2.15 -11.94 -1.76
N GLN A 29 -2.67 -12.82 -2.63
CA GLN A 29 -4.01 -12.73 -3.20
C GLN A 29 -5.14 -12.71 -2.17
N TYR A 30 -4.92 -13.23 -0.96
CA TYR A 30 -5.92 -13.24 0.11
C TYR A 30 -5.92 -11.96 0.96
N VAL A 31 -4.95 -11.06 0.75
CA VAL A 31 -4.84 -9.82 1.50
C VAL A 31 -5.70 -8.75 0.85
N ASN A 32 -6.66 -8.22 1.60
CA ASN A 32 -7.37 -7.00 1.23
C ASN A 32 -6.84 -5.80 2.05
N PRO A 33 -6.07 -4.87 1.45
CA PRO A 33 -5.51 -3.72 2.15
C PRO A 33 -6.55 -2.68 2.58
N LEU A 34 -7.81 -2.82 2.14
CA LEU A 34 -8.90 -1.93 2.53
C LEU A 34 -9.63 -2.37 3.81
N ILE A 35 -9.31 -3.54 4.38
CA ILE A 35 -9.92 -3.98 5.63
C ILE A 35 -9.54 -2.99 6.75
N GLY A 36 -10.55 -2.42 7.40
CA GLY A 36 -10.38 -1.38 8.43
C GLY A 36 -10.29 0.05 7.89
N SER A 37 -10.39 0.27 6.57
CA SER A 37 -10.40 1.61 5.98
C SER A 37 -11.74 2.35 6.15
N GLU A 38 -12.81 1.61 6.41
CA GLU A 38 -14.19 2.11 6.56
C GLU A 38 -14.76 1.58 7.88
N GLY A 39 -15.57 2.41 8.55
CA GLY A 39 -16.25 2.06 9.78
C GLY A 39 -17.69 1.61 9.56
N PRO A 40 -18.56 1.71 10.59
CA PRO A 40 -19.97 1.31 10.48
C PRO A 40 -20.81 2.17 9.53
N VAL A 41 -20.35 3.38 9.21
CA VAL A 41 -21.03 4.32 8.31
C VAL A 41 -20.35 4.28 6.95
N SER A 42 -21.12 3.98 5.91
CA SER A 42 -20.55 3.89 4.57
C SER A 42 -19.96 5.23 4.10
N GLY A 43 -18.82 5.19 3.43
CA GLY A 43 -18.06 6.35 2.99
C GLY A 43 -17.19 6.98 4.07
N SER A 44 -17.31 6.51 5.33
CA SER A 44 -16.65 7.12 6.48
C SER A 44 -15.57 6.22 7.07
N GLY A 45 -14.42 6.81 7.39
CA GLY A 45 -13.39 6.15 8.21
C GLY A 45 -13.74 6.12 9.71
N PHE A 46 -14.78 6.84 10.15
CA PHE A 46 -15.14 6.95 11.56
C PHE A 46 -15.56 5.59 12.15
N GLY A 47 -14.90 5.19 13.23
CA GLY A 47 -15.08 3.85 13.83
C GLY A 47 -14.40 2.73 13.04
N GLY A 48 -13.61 3.05 12.02
CA GLY A 48 -12.71 2.13 11.34
C GLY A 48 -11.41 1.89 12.13
N GLY A 49 -10.39 1.39 11.45
CA GLY A 49 -9.10 1.01 12.03
C GLY A 49 -7.98 2.05 11.90
N ASP A 50 -8.25 3.19 11.27
CA ASP A 50 -7.25 4.25 11.04
C ASP A 50 -6.00 3.73 10.31
N ILE A 51 -6.22 2.83 9.35
CA ILE A 51 -5.19 2.04 8.69
C ILE A 51 -4.56 2.77 7.50
N PHE A 52 -3.35 2.35 7.15
CA PHE A 52 -2.67 2.74 5.92
C PHE A 52 -3.17 1.91 4.72
N VAL A 53 -3.49 2.58 3.61
CA VAL A 53 -3.79 1.95 2.31
C VAL A 53 -2.69 2.30 1.31
N GLY A 54 -1.84 1.33 0.97
CA GLY A 54 -0.78 1.54 -0.01
C GLY A 54 0.24 0.40 -0.07
N GLY A 55 1.37 0.66 -0.73
CA GLY A 55 2.47 -0.27 -0.91
C GLY A 55 3.54 -0.15 0.17
N ALA A 56 3.93 -1.27 0.77
CA ALA A 56 5.05 -1.33 1.70
C ALA A 56 5.75 -2.69 1.62
N ARG A 57 7.03 -2.72 2.00
CA ARG A 57 7.74 -3.98 2.31
C ARG A 57 7.49 -4.35 3.78
N PRO A 58 7.53 -5.64 4.14
CA PRO A 58 7.52 -6.05 5.55
C PRO A 58 8.61 -5.30 6.33
N PHE A 59 8.23 -4.60 7.40
CA PHE A 59 9.12 -3.78 8.24
C PHE A 59 9.86 -2.65 7.49
N GLY A 60 9.38 -2.28 6.30
CA GLY A 60 9.95 -1.18 5.53
C GLY A 60 9.66 0.18 6.15
N VAL A 61 10.63 1.08 6.06
CA VAL A 61 10.47 2.48 6.47
C VAL A 61 9.50 3.21 5.54
N ALA A 62 9.64 2.99 4.23
CA ALA A 62 8.75 3.55 3.22
C ALA A 62 7.40 2.83 3.23
N LYS A 63 6.33 3.61 3.38
CA LYS A 63 4.94 3.19 3.22
C LYS A 63 4.29 4.16 2.26
N VAL A 64 4.25 3.79 0.99
CA VAL A 64 3.84 4.68 -0.10
C VAL A 64 2.34 4.53 -0.32
N GLY A 65 1.60 5.61 -0.19
CA GLY A 65 0.14 5.59 -0.22
C GLY A 65 -0.46 6.88 -0.76
N ILE A 66 -1.75 6.81 -1.10
CA ILE A 66 -2.54 7.95 -1.53
C ILE A 66 -2.96 8.74 -0.29
N ASP A 67 -2.70 10.04 -0.32
CA ASP A 67 -3.20 11.00 0.65
C ASP A 67 -4.61 11.46 0.22
N SER A 68 -5.52 11.60 1.19
CA SER A 68 -6.90 12.00 0.90
C SER A 68 -7.47 13.02 1.89
N THR A 69 -8.45 13.80 1.44
CA THR A 69 -9.16 14.76 2.27
C THR A 69 -10.03 14.07 3.32
N ALA A 70 -10.20 14.69 4.48
CA ALA A 70 -11.26 14.32 5.40
C ALA A 70 -12.63 14.62 4.78
N ALA A 71 -13.56 13.65 4.81
CA ALA A 71 -14.95 13.89 4.43
C ALA A 71 -15.67 14.81 5.44
N ASN A 72 -15.32 14.69 6.72
CA ASN A 72 -15.77 15.57 7.80
C ASN A 72 -14.66 15.68 8.85
N TRP A 73 -14.19 16.90 9.11
CA TRP A 73 -13.09 17.16 10.06
C TRP A 73 -13.44 16.84 11.52
N SER A 74 -14.72 16.90 11.91
CA SER A 74 -15.15 16.55 13.27
C SER A 74 -15.13 15.05 13.54
N THR A 75 -15.16 14.23 12.49
CA THR A 75 -15.13 12.75 12.58
C THR A 75 -13.99 12.17 11.75
N ALA A 76 -12.96 12.97 11.49
CA ALA A 76 -11.83 12.63 10.67
C ALA A 76 -11.04 11.46 11.27
N VAL A 77 -10.85 10.40 10.49
CA VAL A 77 -9.97 9.27 10.79
C VAL A 77 -9.07 9.09 9.58
N LEU A 78 -7.87 9.65 9.64
CA LEU A 78 -6.96 9.78 8.49
C LEU A 78 -5.48 9.70 8.88
N ASN A 79 -5.10 9.09 10.01
CA ASN A 79 -3.68 8.95 10.35
C ASN A 79 -2.91 8.11 9.34
N GLY A 80 -3.60 7.16 8.70
CA GLY A 80 -3.05 6.36 7.61
C GLY A 80 -3.11 7.01 6.23
N GLY A 81 -3.51 8.28 6.12
CA GLY A 81 -3.59 9.02 4.85
C GLY A 81 -4.85 8.78 4.03
N TRP A 82 -5.67 7.80 4.42
CA TRP A 82 -6.81 7.33 3.63
C TRP A 82 -8.15 7.64 4.29
N THR A 83 -9.15 8.00 3.47
CA THR A 83 -10.56 8.08 3.84
C THR A 83 -11.41 7.55 2.68
N PRO A 84 -12.43 6.70 2.90
CA PRO A 84 -13.18 6.04 1.82
C PRO A 84 -13.80 6.99 0.79
N ASP A 85 -14.31 8.16 1.18
CA ASP A 85 -14.90 9.17 0.28
C ASP A 85 -14.04 10.44 0.06
N GLY A 86 -12.80 10.48 0.56
CA GLY A 86 -11.91 11.64 0.40
C GLY A 86 -11.43 11.88 -1.04
N ASN A 87 -11.22 13.13 -1.43
CA ASN A 87 -10.50 13.46 -2.65
C ASN A 87 -9.02 13.13 -2.49
N VAL A 88 -8.37 12.69 -3.56
CA VAL A 88 -6.91 12.54 -3.61
C VAL A 88 -6.25 13.91 -3.52
N THR A 89 -5.29 14.05 -2.61
CA THR A 89 -4.50 15.27 -2.42
C THR A 89 -3.02 15.08 -2.72
N GLY A 90 -2.57 13.83 -2.87
CA GLY A 90 -1.19 13.50 -3.19
C GLY A 90 -0.87 12.02 -3.02
N ILE A 91 0.40 11.69 -3.19
CA ILE A 91 1.01 10.41 -2.85
C ILE A 91 2.19 10.71 -1.95
N SER A 92 2.21 10.17 -0.74
CA SER A 92 3.31 10.38 0.19
C SER A 92 4.05 9.08 0.52
N MET A 93 5.30 9.23 1.00
CA MET A 93 6.24 8.12 1.15
C MET A 93 6.23 7.49 2.55
N MET A 94 5.57 8.12 3.52
CA MET A 94 5.55 7.71 4.92
C MET A 94 4.15 7.88 5.50
N HIS A 95 3.67 6.78 6.09
CA HIS A 95 2.37 6.69 6.76
C HIS A 95 2.51 5.91 8.07
N GLU A 96 1.65 6.23 9.01
CA GLU A 96 1.35 5.41 10.18
C GLU A 96 0.12 4.52 9.90
N SER A 97 -0.13 3.53 10.74
CA SER A 97 -1.30 2.67 10.63
C SER A 97 -1.81 2.33 12.01
N GLY A 98 -3.07 2.67 12.29
CA GLY A 98 -3.77 2.34 13.54
C GLY A 98 -3.36 3.18 14.75
N THR A 99 -2.86 4.41 14.56
CA THR A 99 -2.29 5.21 15.67
C THR A 99 -3.31 6.13 16.34
N GLY A 100 -4.44 6.46 15.73
CA GLY A 100 -5.49 7.30 16.32
C GLY A 100 -5.08 8.74 16.61
N GLY A 101 -6.06 9.59 16.91
CA GLY A 101 -5.83 11.02 17.18
C GLY A 101 -5.62 11.82 15.90
N SER A 102 -4.73 12.82 15.94
CA SER A 102 -4.48 13.69 14.77
C SER A 102 -3.62 13.01 13.72
N PRO A 103 -3.80 13.34 12.42
CA PRO A 103 -3.03 12.74 11.34
C PRO A 103 -1.52 13.03 11.39
N LYS A 104 -0.70 12.00 11.11
CA LYS A 104 0.79 12.05 11.18
C LYS A 104 1.47 11.41 9.96
N TYR A 105 0.83 11.48 8.79
CA TYR A 105 1.36 11.00 7.50
C TYR A 105 1.81 12.17 6.62
N GLY A 106 2.18 11.89 5.36
CA GLY A 106 2.29 12.95 4.33
C GLY A 106 3.72 13.32 3.95
N LEU A 107 4.73 12.56 4.40
CA LEU A 107 6.14 12.89 4.17
C LEU A 107 6.81 11.84 3.25
N ILE A 108 7.47 12.18 2.15
CA ILE A 108 7.41 13.43 1.37
C ILE A 108 6.25 13.31 0.38
N SER A 109 5.32 14.27 0.34
CA SER A 109 4.14 14.22 -0.55
C SER A 109 4.47 14.71 -1.97
N GLN A 110 3.88 14.05 -2.96
CA GLN A 110 3.96 14.38 -4.38
C GLN A 110 2.56 14.31 -5.00
N MET A 111 2.12 15.39 -5.65
CA MET A 111 0.90 15.37 -6.47
C MET A 111 1.29 15.53 -7.95
N PRO A 112 1.03 14.53 -8.80
CA PRO A 112 1.22 14.70 -10.23
C PRO A 112 0.15 15.64 -10.79
N LEU A 113 0.59 16.73 -11.42
CA LEU A 113 -0.27 17.73 -12.05
C LEU A 113 0.07 17.84 -13.54
N THR A 114 -0.95 18.04 -14.37
CA THR A 114 -0.77 18.26 -15.82
C THR A 114 -0.38 19.69 -16.16
N SER A 115 -0.69 20.65 -15.28
CA SER A 115 -0.24 22.05 -15.31
C SER A 115 -0.18 22.61 -13.88
N VAL A 116 0.64 23.64 -13.69
CA VAL A 116 0.73 24.45 -12.46
C VAL A 116 0.27 25.89 -12.69
N ASP A 117 -0.27 26.18 -13.88
CA ASP A 117 -0.83 27.49 -14.20
C ASP A 117 -2.12 27.73 -13.38
N GLY A 118 -2.49 29.01 -13.24
CA GLY A 118 -3.74 29.38 -12.58
C GLY A 118 -4.94 28.62 -13.19
N PRO A 119 -5.84 28.05 -12.36
CA PRO A 119 -6.10 28.38 -10.95
C PRO A 119 -5.38 27.50 -9.90
N VAL A 120 -4.33 26.74 -10.27
CA VAL A 120 -3.63 25.86 -9.33
C VAL A 120 -2.86 26.67 -8.28
N ASN A 121 -3.17 26.44 -7.00
CA ASN A 121 -2.35 26.90 -5.88
C ASN A 121 -1.47 25.73 -5.41
N ILE A 122 -0.15 25.83 -5.57
CA ILE A 122 0.79 24.79 -5.10
C ILE A 122 1.00 24.80 -3.58
N LEU A 123 0.52 25.84 -2.89
CA LEU A 123 0.65 25.99 -1.44
C LEU A 123 -0.54 25.40 -0.68
N ASP A 124 -1.65 25.11 -1.35
CA ASP A 124 -2.79 24.42 -0.76
C ASP A 124 -3.30 23.31 -1.70
N ASN A 125 -3.73 22.18 -1.14
CA ASN A 125 -4.24 21.07 -1.94
C ASN A 125 -5.70 21.24 -2.37
N THR A 126 -6.31 22.39 -2.12
CA THR A 126 -7.75 22.58 -2.31
C THR A 126 -8.10 22.80 -3.79
N THR A 127 -7.22 23.45 -4.53
CA THR A 127 -7.41 23.80 -5.94
C THR A 127 -7.15 22.63 -6.91
N TYR A 128 -6.42 21.61 -6.47
CA TYR A 128 -6.04 20.48 -7.31
C TYR A 128 -6.49 19.11 -6.78
N SER A 129 -7.12 19.03 -5.60
CA SER A 129 -7.67 17.75 -5.11
C SER A 129 -8.67 17.17 -6.10
N GLN A 130 -8.61 15.85 -6.32
CA GLN A 130 -9.46 15.17 -7.31
C GLN A 130 -10.29 14.07 -6.67
N LYS A 131 -11.55 13.93 -7.10
CA LYS A 131 -12.37 12.77 -6.72
C LYS A 131 -11.78 11.51 -7.37
N ARG A 132 -11.74 10.42 -6.61
CA ARG A 132 -11.34 9.10 -7.15
C ARG A 132 -12.38 8.63 -8.17
N VAL A 133 -11.89 8.12 -9.30
CA VAL A 133 -12.72 7.46 -10.31
C VAL A 133 -12.79 5.97 -10.02
N SER A 134 -13.98 5.39 -10.14
CA SER A 134 -14.26 3.96 -9.92
C SER A 134 -13.99 3.12 -11.16
#